data_AF-A0A6G3U171-F1
#
_entry.id   AF-A0A6G3U171-F1
#
_cell.length_a   1.000
_cell.length_b   1.000
_cell.length_c   1.000
_cell.angle_alpha   90.00
_cell.angle_beta   90.00
_cell.angle_gamma   90.00
#
_symmetry.space_group_name_H-M   'P 1'
#
loop_
_entity.id
_entity.type
_entity.pdbx_description
1 polymer ?
#
loop_
_entity_poly.entity_id
_entity_poly.type
_entity_poly.pdbx_seq_one_letter_code
_entity_poly.pdbx_strand_id
1 'polypeptide(L)'
;GVRTELGRLGDGELRYVALALVLLTGPGVLEVDAPGEVPAALQTLTVLADGLDRGLDPGQRAELLRLAARMCERGHIRMAGTVSDPSWAVGVDGVTVVHLDRD
;
A
#
# COMPACT_ATOMS: atom_id res chain seq x y z
N GLY A 1 9.78 16.94 -18.31
CA GLY A 1 10.47 16.24 -17.20
C GLY A 1 11.32 15.13 -17.76
N VAL A 2 12.42 14.79 -17.08
CA VAL A 2 13.23 13.60 -17.39
C VAL A 2 12.39 12.35 -17.09
N ARG A 3 12.36 11.38 -17.99
CA ARG A 3 11.67 10.10 -17.79
C ARG A 3 12.71 9.02 -17.45
N THR A 4 12.49 8.32 -16.36
CA THR A 4 13.31 7.16 -15.98
C THR A 4 12.58 5.90 -16.44
N GLU A 5 13.29 5.00 -17.12
CA GLU A 5 12.75 3.70 -17.52
C GLU A 5 12.54 2.81 -16.29
N LEU A 6 11.47 2.02 -16.27
CA LEU A 6 11.14 1.15 -15.12
C LEU A 6 12.29 0.21 -14.75
N GLY A 7 12.98 -0.37 -15.74
CA GLY A 7 14.10 -1.27 -15.52
C GLY A 7 15.36 -0.61 -14.93
N ARG A 8 15.37 0.72 -14.76
CA ARG A 8 16.45 1.46 -14.11
C ARG A 8 16.14 1.80 -12.65
N LEU A 9 14.93 1.54 -12.17
CA LEU A 9 14.55 1.80 -10.80
C LEU A 9 15.22 0.80 -9.85
N GLY A 10 15.64 1.29 -8.69
CA GLY A 10 16.11 0.45 -7.60
C GLY A 10 14.97 -0.34 -6.94
N ASP A 11 15.30 -1.30 -6.08
CA ASP A 11 14.32 -2.16 -5.40
C ASP A 11 13.26 -1.35 -4.61
N GLY A 12 13.70 -0.35 -3.84
CA GLY A 12 12.79 0.54 -3.10
C GLY A 12 11.85 1.36 -3.99
N GLU A 13 12.35 1.86 -5.11
CA GLU A 13 11.56 2.61 -6.08
C GLU A 13 10.55 1.71 -6.81
N LEU A 14 10.98 0.49 -7.21
CA LEU A 14 10.10 -0.52 -7.78
C LEU A 14 9.00 -0.91 -6.80
N ARG A 15 9.36 -1.11 -5.53
CA ARG A 15 8.42 -1.42 -4.46
C ARG A 15 7.42 -0.29 -4.23
N TYR A 16 7.90 0.96 -4.17
CA TYR A 16 7.05 2.15 -4.07
C TYR A 16 6.02 2.19 -5.20
N VAL A 17 6.47 2.06 -6.44
CA VAL A 17 5.61 2.11 -7.63
C VAL A 17 4.62 0.95 -7.64
N ALA A 18 5.05 -0.28 -7.32
CA ALA A 18 4.17 -1.44 -7.26
C ALA A 18 3.02 -1.23 -6.26
N LEU A 19 3.34 -0.80 -5.03
CA LEU A 19 2.32 -0.55 -4.00
C LEU A 19 1.41 0.63 -4.37
N ALA A 20 1.97 1.72 -4.90
CA ALA A 20 1.19 2.87 -5.34
C ALA A 20 0.23 2.51 -6.48
N LEU A 21 0.68 1.70 -7.45
CA LEU A 21 -0.18 1.23 -8.54
C LEU A 21 -1.34 0.39 -8.00
N VAL A 22 -1.07 -0.60 -7.13
CA VAL A 22 -2.14 -1.41 -6.51
C VAL A 22 -3.17 -0.54 -5.78
N LEU A 23 -2.72 0.48 -5.05
CA LEU A 23 -3.60 1.41 -4.34
C LEU A 23 -4.43 2.28 -5.29
N LEU A 24 -3.85 2.70 -6.43
CA LEU A 24 -4.50 3.58 -7.40
C LEU A 24 -5.47 2.83 -8.31
N THR A 25 -5.19 1.58 -8.62
CA THR A 25 -5.98 0.76 -9.55
C THR A 25 -7.00 -0.12 -8.85
N GLY A 26 -6.77 -0.47 -7.58
CA GLY A 26 -7.66 -1.32 -6.80
C GLY A 26 -7.82 -2.73 -7.38
N PRO A 27 -8.91 -3.44 -7.04
CA PRO A 27 -9.11 -4.82 -7.48
C PRO A 27 -9.27 -4.99 -9.00
N GLY A 28 -9.71 -3.96 -9.71
CA GLY A 28 -10.12 -4.06 -11.13
C GLY A 28 -8.99 -4.21 -12.15
N VAL A 29 -7.73 -4.13 -11.73
CA VAL A 29 -6.56 -4.28 -12.63
C VAL A 29 -5.75 -5.54 -12.35
N LEU A 30 -6.01 -6.20 -11.22
CA LEU A 30 -5.45 -7.51 -10.98
C LEU A 30 -6.34 -8.50 -11.76
N GLU A 31 -5.75 -9.38 -12.57
CA GLU A 31 -6.43 -10.53 -13.19
C GLU A 31 -6.77 -11.57 -12.12
N VAL A 32 -7.50 -11.13 -11.09
CA VAL A 32 -8.02 -11.98 -10.03
C VAL A 32 -9.45 -12.30 -10.43
N ASP A 33 -9.78 -13.59 -10.47
CA ASP A 33 -11.16 -14.03 -10.63
C ASP A 33 -11.98 -13.46 -9.47
N ALA A 34 -12.68 -12.36 -9.75
CA ALA A 34 -13.59 -11.76 -8.79
C ALA A 34 -14.70 -12.78 -8.48
N PRO A 35 -15.13 -12.91 -7.22
CA PRO A 35 -16.27 -13.75 -6.89
C PRO A 35 -17.49 -13.27 -7.70
N GLY A 36 -17.92 -14.04 -8.70
CA GLY A 36 -18.96 -13.63 -9.65
C GLY A 36 -20.33 -13.37 -9.01
N GLU A 37 -20.51 -13.82 -7.77
CA GLU A 37 -21.74 -13.66 -6.97
C GLU A 37 -21.75 -12.35 -6.16
N VAL A 38 -20.62 -11.64 -6.05
CA VAL A 38 -20.51 -10.42 -5.26
C VAL A 38 -20.55 -9.19 -6.19
N PRO A 39 -21.53 -8.28 -6.04
CA PRO A 39 -21.56 -7.02 -6.77
C PRO A 39 -20.23 -6.27 -6.64
N ALA A 40 -19.71 -5.71 -7.73
CA ALA A 40 -18.43 -5.02 -7.75
C ALA A 40 -18.31 -3.92 -6.67
N ALA A 41 -19.41 -3.27 -6.32
CA ALA A 41 -19.47 -2.26 -5.26
C ALA A 41 -19.16 -2.80 -3.85
N LEU A 42 -19.31 -4.11 -3.63
CA LEU A 42 -19.03 -4.80 -2.36
C LEU A 42 -17.67 -5.50 -2.39
N GLN A 43 -17.02 -5.57 -3.54
CA GLN A 43 -15.69 -6.16 -3.64
C GLN A 43 -14.67 -5.21 -3.01
N THR A 44 -13.90 -5.71 -2.06
CA THR A 44 -12.84 -4.97 -1.37
C THR A 44 -11.52 -5.72 -1.58
N LEU A 45 -10.49 -5.04 -2.09
CA LEU A 45 -9.14 -5.59 -2.14
C LEU A 45 -8.48 -5.46 -0.77
N THR A 46 -8.04 -6.58 -0.19
CA THR A 46 -7.19 -6.54 1.02
C THR A 46 -5.73 -6.67 0.60
N VAL A 47 -4.92 -5.68 0.94
CA VAL A 47 -3.48 -5.64 0.65
C VAL A 47 -2.72 -5.94 1.95
N LEU A 48 -1.89 -7.00 1.92
CA LEU A 48 -0.97 -7.36 3.00
C LEU A 48 0.46 -7.10 2.53
N ALA A 49 1.15 -6.16 3.16
CA ALA A 49 2.50 -5.75 2.78
C ALA A 49 3.54 -6.14 3.84
N ASP A 50 4.39 -7.14 3.55
CA ASP A 50 5.51 -7.47 4.42
C ASP A 50 6.70 -6.53 4.20
N GLY A 51 7.08 -5.74 5.20
CA GLY A 51 8.16 -4.75 5.12
C GLY A 51 7.71 -3.55 4.29
N LEU A 52 6.61 -2.91 4.70
CA LEU A 52 6.03 -1.74 4.04
C LEU A 52 7.02 -0.58 3.92
N ASP A 53 8.00 -0.47 4.83
CA ASP A 53 9.04 0.55 4.86
C ASP A 53 10.37 0.11 4.21
N ARG A 54 10.47 -1.14 3.74
CA ARG A 54 11.73 -1.74 3.26
C ARG A 54 12.23 -1.04 2.00
N GLY A 55 13.43 -0.45 2.10
CA GLY A 55 14.14 0.16 0.97
C GLY A 55 13.58 1.51 0.49
N LEU A 56 12.51 2.01 1.11
CA LEU A 56 11.89 3.28 0.76
C LEU A 56 12.62 4.44 1.43
N ASP A 57 12.76 5.56 0.70
CA ASP A 57 13.23 6.78 1.33
C ASP A 57 12.14 7.38 2.25
N PRO A 58 12.52 8.24 3.22
CA PRO A 58 11.58 8.80 4.18
C PRO A 58 10.39 9.57 3.59
N GLY A 59 10.59 10.24 2.45
CA GLY A 59 9.53 10.93 1.72
C GLY A 59 8.59 9.94 1.03
N GLN A 60 9.14 8.96 0.32
CA GLN A 60 8.36 7.90 -0.33
C GLN A 60 7.46 7.14 0.66
N ARG A 61 7.98 6.71 1.81
CA ARG A 61 7.15 5.99 2.79
C ARG A 61 5.99 6.85 3.33
N ALA A 62 6.24 8.14 3.60
CA ALA A 62 5.21 9.05 4.08
C ALA A 62 4.12 9.30 3.02
N GLU A 63 4.52 9.52 1.76
CA GLU A 63 3.57 9.69 0.66
C GLU A 63 2.77 8.43 0.38
N LEU A 64 3.40 7.25 0.44
CA LEU A 64 2.73 5.98 0.25
C LEU A 64 1.68 5.74 1.34
N LEU A 65 1.95 6.06 2.60
CA LEU A 65 0.98 5.93 3.68
C LEU A 65 -0.17 6.93 3.57
N ARG A 66 0.10 8.18 3.16
CA ARG A 66 -0.97 9.14 2.84
C ARG A 66 -1.83 8.65 1.69
N LEU A 67 -1.23 8.07 0.65
CA LEU A 67 -1.96 7.47 -0.46
C LEU A 67 -2.82 6.29 0.04
N ALA A 68 -2.25 5.40 0.84
CA ALA A 68 -2.94 4.25 1.40
C ALA A 68 -4.15 4.67 2.24
N ALA A 69 -3.98 5.63 3.16
CA ALA A 69 -5.05 6.16 4.00
C ALA A 69 -6.21 6.70 3.14
N ARG A 70 -5.91 7.57 2.17
CA ARG A 70 -6.93 8.13 1.24
C ARG A 70 -7.66 7.06 0.42
N MET A 71 -6.97 6.00 0.02
CA MET A 71 -7.60 4.92 -0.75
C MET A 71 -8.41 3.97 0.12
N CYS A 72 -7.98 3.74 1.36
CA CYS A 72 -8.76 2.97 2.35
C CYS A 72 -10.06 3.71 2.74
N GLU A 73 -10.01 5.04 2.88
CA GLU A 73 -11.20 5.87 3.15
C GLU A 73 -12.28 5.73 2.07
N ARG A 74 -11.92 5.45 0.82
CA ARG A 74 -12.88 5.21 -0.27
C ARG A 74 -13.59 3.87 -0.17
N GLY A 75 -13.17 2.97 0.73
CA GLY A 75 -13.89 1.74 1.09
C GLY A 75 -13.66 0.52 0.18
N HIS A 76 -12.97 0.67 -0.95
CA HIS A 76 -12.69 -0.44 -1.88
C HIS A 76 -11.35 -1.15 -1.62
N ILE A 77 -10.53 -0.62 -0.71
CA ILE A 77 -9.25 -1.19 -0.29
C ILE A 77 -9.21 -1.26 1.24
N ARG A 78 -8.63 -2.35 1.75
CA ARG A 78 -8.15 -2.46 3.14
C ARG A 78 -6.67 -2.80 3.09
N MET A 79 -5.88 -2.27 4.01
CA MET A 79 -4.44 -2.50 4.04
C MET A 79 -3.95 -2.83 5.45
N ALA A 80 -3.03 -3.80 5.54
CA ALA A 80 -2.18 -4.02 6.70
C ALA A 80 -0.74 -4.23 6.23
N GLY A 81 0.24 -3.74 6.98
CA GLY A 81 1.65 -3.92 6.64
C GLY A 81 2.55 -4.02 7.86
N THR A 82 3.61 -4.81 7.74
CA THR A 82 4.67 -4.88 8.75
C THR A 82 5.69 -3.79 8.47
N VAL A 83 6.24 -3.19 9.54
CA VAL A 83 7.28 -2.15 9.45
C VAL A 83 8.38 -2.47 10.43
N SER A 84 9.60 -2.07 10.10
CA SER A 84 10.75 -2.24 11.00
C SER A 84 10.81 -1.12 12.03
N ASP A 85 10.47 0.11 11.62
CA ASP A 85 10.35 1.28 12.49
C ASP A 85 8.97 1.91 12.29
N PRO A 86 8.09 1.94 13.31
CA PRO A 86 6.75 2.51 13.17
C PRO A 86 6.69 4.04 13.37
N SER A 87 7.79 4.70 13.75
CA SER A 87 7.79 6.10 14.19
C SER A 87 7.15 7.09 13.20
N TRP A 88 7.24 6.79 11.91
CA TRP A 88 6.71 7.61 10.81
C TRP A 88 5.21 7.43 10.55
N ALA A 89 4.59 6.38 11.12
CA ALA A 89 3.18 6.07 10.94
C ALA A 89 2.32 6.43 12.18
N VAL A 90 2.96 6.62 13.34
CA VAL A 90 2.27 6.98 14.58
C VAL A 90 1.61 8.35 14.45
N GLY A 91 0.31 8.41 14.80
CA GLY A 91 -0.46 9.66 14.80
C GLY A 91 -0.91 10.15 13.43
N VAL A 92 -0.69 9.36 12.36
CA VAL A 92 -1.26 9.66 11.04
C VAL A 92 -2.75 9.32 11.03
N ASP A 93 -3.59 10.26 10.60
CA ASP A 93 -5.03 10.05 10.48
C ASP A 93 -5.37 8.84 9.60
N GLY A 94 -6.31 8.02 10.04
CA GLY A 94 -6.72 6.80 9.33
C GLY A 94 -5.74 5.62 9.47
N VAL A 95 -4.67 5.76 10.27
CA VAL A 95 -3.66 4.71 10.50
C VAL A 95 -3.69 4.24 11.94
N THR A 96 -3.59 2.93 12.14
CA THR A 96 -3.39 2.33 13.46
C THR A 96 -2.08 1.55 13.45
N VAL A 97 -1.22 1.84 14.43
CA VAL A 97 0.03 1.10 14.66
C VAL A 97 -0.21 0.10 15.79
N VAL A 98 0.11 -1.16 15.54
CA VAL A 98 0.02 -2.24 16.53
C VAL A 98 1.42 -2.78 16.78
N HIS A 99 1.87 -2.70 18.03
CA HIS A 99 3.11 -3.35 18.45
C HIS A 99 2.83 -4.82 18.70
N LEU A 100 3.61 -5.69 18.05
CA LEU A 100 3.53 -7.13 18.25
C LEU A 100 4.66 -7.52 19.22
N ASP A 101 4.28 -8.03 20.38
CA ASP A 101 5.24 -8.65 21.30
C ASP A 101 5.72 -9.98 20.70
N ARG A 102 6.95 -10.37 21.03
CA ARG A 102 7.38 -11.75 20.83
C ARG A 102 7.02 -12.51 22.11
N ASP A 103 6.07 -13.42 22.02
CA ASP A 103 5.85 -14.45 23.03
C ASP A 103 7.13 -15.28 23.25
#